data_AF-A0A640T424-F1
#
_entry.id   AF-A0A640T424-F1
#
_cell.length_a   1.000
_cell.length_b   1.000
_cell.length_c   1.000
_cell.angle_alpha   90.00
_cell.angle_beta   90.00
_cell.angle_gamma   90.00
#
_symmetry.space_group_name_H-M   'P 1'
#
loop_
_entity.id
_entity.type
_entity.pdbx_description
1 polymer ?
#
loop_
_entity_poly.entity_id
_entity_poly.type
_entity_poly.pdbx_seq_one_letter_code
_entity_poly.pdbx_strand_id
1 'polypeptide(L)' 'MDGWSLRWAAELFQVSPTTVQRWADRYRALGDAGMANRSSRPHHCLLRTPTRTERRLIKVRLTCRWVWPAPLTCGDE' A
#
# COMPACT_ATOMS: atom_id res chain seq x y z
N MET A 1 17.88 -23.92 10.11
CA MET A 1 17.11 -23.03 9.24
C MET A 1 15.81 -23.74 8.98
N ASP A 2 14.80 -23.41 9.77
CA ASP A 2 13.58 -24.18 9.92
C ASP A 2 12.88 -24.32 8.56
N GLY A 3 12.57 -25.55 8.17
CA GLY A 3 12.13 -25.99 6.84
C GLY A 3 10.73 -25.53 6.45
N TRP A 4 10.43 -24.26 6.68
CA TRP A 4 9.13 -23.67 6.46
C TRP A 4 8.97 -23.50 4.95
N SER A 5 8.02 -24.24 4.38
CA SER A 5 7.73 -24.13 2.96
C SER A 5 7.20 -22.73 2.63
N LEU A 6 7.55 -22.20 1.46
CA LEU A 6 7.04 -20.89 1.00
C LEU A 6 5.52 -20.83 0.99
N ARG A 7 4.87 -21.98 0.76
CA ARG A 7 3.42 -22.12 0.80
C ARG A 7 2.87 -21.92 2.20
N TRP A 8 3.49 -22.54 3.20
CA TRP A 8 3.08 -22.38 4.58
C TRP A 8 3.27 -20.93 5.07
N ALA A 9 4.39 -20.29 4.69
CA ALA A 9 4.60 -18.88 4.99
C ALA A 9 3.57 -17.98 4.26
N ALA A 10 3.23 -18.29 3.01
CA ALA A 10 2.21 -17.57 2.25
C ALA A 10 0.83 -17.66 2.91
N GLU A 11 0.47 -18.83 3.42
CA GLU A 11 -0.77 -19.07 4.16
C GLU A 11 -0.80 -18.27 5.47
N LEU A 12 0.28 -18.23 6.24
CA LEU A 12 0.34 -17.41 7.45
C LEU A 12 0.14 -15.91 7.18
N PHE A 13 0.83 -15.38 6.17
CA PHE A 13 0.80 -13.96 5.85
C PHE A 13 -0.36 -13.57 4.95
N GLN A 14 -1.20 -14.52 4.53
CA GLN A 14 -2.34 -14.32 3.63
C GLN A 14 -1.93 -13.63 2.32
N VAL A 15 -0.77 -14.02 1.78
CA VAL A 15 -0.21 -13.49 0.52
C VAL A 15 0.02 -14.62 -0.48
N SER A 16 0.29 -14.29 -1.74
CA SER A 16 0.66 -15.31 -2.72
C SER A 16 2.05 -15.92 -2.44
N PRO A 17 2.29 -17.20 -2.75
CA PRO A 17 3.62 -17.82 -2.63
C PRO A 17 4.71 -17.10 -3.43
N THR A 18 4.35 -16.52 -4.57
CA THR A 18 5.26 -15.73 -5.41
C THR A 18 5.72 -14.44 -4.71
N THR A 19 4.90 -13.87 -3.84
CA THR A 19 5.26 -12.69 -3.03
C THR A 19 6.25 -13.08 -1.95
N VAL A 20 6.02 -14.19 -1.25
CA VAL A 20 6.95 -14.73 -0.24
C VAL A 20 8.31 -15.06 -0.85
N GLN A 21 8.34 -15.69 -2.03
CA GLN A 21 9.58 -15.94 -2.76
C GLN A 21 10.36 -14.65 -3.02
N ARG A 22 9.68 -13.61 -3.53
CA ARG A 22 10.31 -12.29 -3.76
C ARG A 22 10.84 -11.66 -2.47
N TRP A 23 10.16 -11.83 -1.34
CA TRP A 23 10.63 -11.36 -0.05
C TRP A 23 11.86 -12.14 0.43
N ALA A 24 11.84 -13.48 0.30
CA ALA A 24 12.95 -14.34 0.66
C ALA A 24 14.22 -14.03 -0.18
N ASP A 25 14.07 -13.85 -1.49
CA ASP A 25 15.18 -13.49 -2.37
C ASP A 25 15.75 -12.12 -2.04
N ARG A 26 14.89 -11.14 -1.77
CA ARG A 26 15.31 -9.81 -1.35
C ARG A 26 16.04 -9.84 -0.01
N TYR A 27 15.56 -10.64 0.94
CA TYR A 27 16.19 -10.82 2.24
C TYR A 27 17.57 -11.47 2.10
N ARG A 28 17.71 -12.49 1.26
CA ARG A 28 19.02 -13.11 0.97
C ARG A 28 20.00 -12.14 0.31
N ALA A 29 19.53 -11.27 -0.57
CA ALA A 29 20.38 -10.35 -1.32
C ALA A 29 20.81 -9.10 -0.51
N LEU A 30 19.92 -8.57 0.34
CA LEU A 30 20.10 -7.26 0.99
C LEU A 30 20.07 -7.35 2.53
N GLY A 31 19.83 -8.53 3.09
CA GLY A 31 19.63 -8.72 4.53
C GLY A 31 18.42 -7.96 5.07
N ASP A 32 18.49 -7.60 6.35
CA ASP A 32 17.46 -6.84 7.05
C ASP A 32 17.17 -5.48 6.38
N ALA A 33 18.18 -4.84 5.80
CA ALA A 33 18.03 -3.58 5.06
C ALA A 33 17.10 -3.72 3.83
N GLY A 34 17.00 -4.93 3.25
CA GLY A 34 16.11 -5.24 2.15
C GLY A 34 14.63 -5.24 2.51
N MET A 35 14.30 -5.51 3.77
CA MET A 35 12.93 -5.59 4.30
C MET A 35 12.39 -4.26 4.81
N ALA A 36 13.22 -3.22 4.89
CA ALA A 36 12.76 -1.86 5.16
C ALA A 36 11.74 -1.41 4.09
N ASN A 37 10.66 -0.75 4.53
CA ASN A 37 9.66 -0.20 3.63
C ASN A 37 10.28 0.92 2.77
N ARG A 38 10.63 0.59 1.53
CA ARG A 38 11.07 1.56 0.55
C ARG A 38 9.87 2.34 0.05
N SER A 39 10.00 3.66 0.00
CA SER A 39 8.95 4.47 -0.62
C SER A 39 8.83 4.08 -2.08
N SER A 40 7.66 3.59 -2.49
CA SER A 40 7.32 3.39 -3.90
C SER A 40 7.04 4.71 -4.62
N ARG A 41 7.22 5.86 -3.94
CA ARG A 41 6.98 7.17 -4.51
C ARG A 41 8.05 7.47 -5.56
N PRO A 42 7.66 8.02 -6.72
CA PRO A 42 8.63 8.46 -7.71
C PRO A 42 9.50 9.57 -7.12
N HIS A 43 10.80 9.54 -7.41
CA HIS A 43 11.74 10.59 -6.99
C HIS A 43 11.37 11.96 -7.57
N HIS A 44 10.79 11.95 -8.77
CA HIS A 44 10.37 13.16 -9.47
C HIS A 44 8.94 13.02 -9.99
N CYS A 45 8.11 14.01 -9.71
CA CYS A 45 6.77 14.12 -10.25
C CYS A 45 6.68 15.44 -11.03
N LEU A 46 6.70 15.35 -12.36
CA LEU A 46 6.68 16.53 -13.24
C LEU A 46 5.42 17.39 -13.06
N LEU A 47 4.32 16.77 -12.65
CA LEU A 47 3.02 17.41 -12.42
C LEU A 47 2.68 17.49 -10.94
N ARG A 48 3.69 17.68 -10.08
CA ARG A 48 3.46 17.82 -8.65
C ARG A 48 2.55 19.02 -8.39
N THR A 49 1.44 18.78 -7.70
CA THR A 49 0.50 19.84 -7.35
C THR A 49 1.20 20.92 -6.51
N PRO A 50 0.90 22.21 -6.75
CA PRO A 50 1.44 23.28 -5.91
C PRO A 50 1.10 23.06 -4.44
N THR A 51 2.06 23.32 -3.54
CA THR A 51 1.95 23.01 -2.10
C THR A 51 0.72 23.63 -1.43
N ARG A 52 0.23 24.79 -1.93
CA ARG A 52 -1.00 25.42 -1.44
C ARG A 52 -2.23 24.56 -1.69
N THR A 53 -2.34 23.98 -2.88
CA THR A 53 -3.44 23.11 -3.28
C THR A 53 -3.37 21.78 -2.54
N GLU A 54 -2.18 21.22 -2.39
CA GLU A 54 -1.93 20.02 -1.59
C GLU A 54 -2.40 20.20 -0.14
N ARG A 55 -2.02 21.30 0.52
CA ARG A 55 -2.47 21.61 1.89
C ARG A 55 -3.99 21.74 1.99
N ARG A 56 -4.64 22.35 0.99
CA ARG A 56 -6.12 22.47 0.95
C ARG A 56 -6.77 21.10 0.82
N LEU A 57 -6.26 20.24 -0.06
CA LEU A 57 -6.73 18.85 -0.23
C LEU A 57 -6.57 18.02 1.04
N ILE A 58 -5.41 18.09 1.70
CA ILE A 58 -5.16 17.37 2.96
C ILE A 58 -6.14 17.84 4.02
N LYS A 59 -6.33 19.15 4.19
CA LYS A 59 -7.32 19.70 5.13
C LYS A 59 -8.71 19.15 4.87
N VAL A 60 -9.16 19.18 3.61
CA VAL A 60 -10.48 18.64 3.24
C VAL A 60 -10.59 17.14 3.53
N ARG A 61 -9.57 16.33 3.20
CA ARG A 61 -9.58 14.88 3.48
C ARG A 61 -9.60 14.54 4.97
N LEU A 62 -8.94 15.34 5.81
CA LEU A 62 -8.91 15.14 7.26
C LEU A 62 -10.21 15.60 7.93
N THR A 63 -10.78 16.72 7.48
CA THR A 63 -12.00 17.28 8.07
C THR A 63 -13.27 16.60 7.57
N CYS A 64 -13.31 16.22 6.29
CA CYS A 64 -14.42 15.46 5.75
C CYS A 64 -14.15 13.98 5.95
N ARG A 65 -14.86 13.36 6.90
CA ARG A 65 -14.98 11.90 6.97
C ARG A 65 -15.83 11.47 5.78
N TRP A 66 -15.20 11.17 4.66
CA TRP A 66 -15.86 10.62 3.48
C TRP A 66 -16.34 9.20 3.78
N VAL A 67 -17.43 9.07 4.53
CA VAL A 67 -18.16 7.80 4.63
C VAL A 67 -19.02 7.70 3.39
N TRP A 68 -18.50 6.99 2.40
CA TRP A 68 -19.29 6.49 1.28
C TRP A 68 -20.00 5.19 1.73
N PRO A 69 -21.26 4.91 1.36
CA PRO A 69 -22.04 5.51 0.27
C PRO A 69 -23.16 6.44 0.76
N ALA A 70 -23.42 7.51 -0.01
CA ALA A 70 -24.76 8.07 -0.03
C ALA A 70 -25.69 6.98 -0.58
N PRO A 71 -26.79 6.61 0.09
CA PRO A 71 -27.76 5.73 -0.52
C PRO A 71 -28.23 6.42 -1.80
N LEU A 72 -28.07 5.74 -2.92
CA LEU A 72 -28.83 6.04 -4.13
C LEU A 72 -30.28 5.71 -3.81
N THR A 73 -30.97 6.58 -3.07
CA THR A 73 -32.43 6.62 -3.12
C THR A 73 -32.76 7.21 -4.47
N CYS A 74 -32.81 6.33 -5.48
CA CYS A 74 -33.58 6.56 -6.69
C CYS A 74 -35.05 6.51 -6.23
N GLY A 75 -35.55 7.64 -5.75
CA GLY A 75 -36.97 7.86 -5.51
C GLY A 75 -37.51 8.63 -6.69
N ASP A 76 -37.90 7.90 -7.73
CA ASP A 76 -38.85 8.31 -8.78
C ASP A 76 -39.41 7.02 -9.38
N GLU A 77 -40.39 6.43 -8.68
CA GLU A 77 -41.66 5.87 -9.20
C GLU A 77 -42.55 5.45 -8.02
#